data_AF-A0A8D8Y909-F1
#
_entry.id   AF-A0A8D8Y909-F1
#
_cell.length_a   1.000
_cell.length_b   1.000
_cell.length_c   1.000
_cell.angle_alpha   90.00
_cell.angle_beta   90.00
_cell.angle_gamma   90.00
#
_symmetry.space_group_name_H-M   'P 1'
#
loop_
_entity.id
_entity.type
_entity.pdbx_description
1 polymer ?
#
loop_
_entity_poly.entity_id
_entity_poly.type
_entity_poly.pdbx_seq_one_letter_code
_entity_poly.pdbx_strand_id
1 'polypeptide(L)'
;MIRDFVEEASKSSDFHVDSIDKQLDIIKLYALDARSGEHYANTGSKKKGLIPGDVVITKHSNLCLAHLVFHMMVDESLYSSDMNSRHYIILAIRNIMKVCCSYDITTLTIPLLLGHEMTENMTVQWCTKRAELVLKCVKGFMIEMTSWGGSELKNLQFVVPKGISEEVFNSLATMLPSIFRVSNPLVFKAK
;
A
#
# COMPACT_ATOMS: atom_id res chain seq x y z
N MET A 1 9.95 -8.98 8.47
CA MET A 1 9.40 -7.66 8.09
C MET A 1 9.10 -6.72 9.27
N ILE A 2 8.04 -6.89 10.09
CA ILE A 2 7.80 -5.95 11.22
C ILE A 2 8.99 -5.94 12.19
N ARG A 3 9.60 -7.11 12.48
CA ARG A 3 10.75 -7.18 13.39
C ARG A 3 11.99 -6.47 12.84
N ASP A 4 12.39 -6.76 11.61
CA ASP A 4 13.56 -6.11 10.99
C ASP A 4 13.34 -4.60 10.81
N PHE A 5 12.10 -4.20 10.48
CA PHE A 5 11.68 -2.81 10.41
C PHE A 5 11.74 -2.11 11.77
N VAL A 6 11.19 -2.74 12.83
CA VAL A 6 11.21 -2.21 14.20
C VAL A 6 12.65 -2.09 14.70
N GLU A 7 13.49 -3.08 14.40
CA GLU A 7 14.91 -3.03 14.73
C GLU A 7 15.59 -1.83 14.06
N GLU A 8 15.40 -1.66 12.74
CA GLU A 8 15.98 -0.52 12.00
C GLU A 8 15.43 0.82 12.50
N ALA A 9 14.12 0.92 12.74
CA ALA A 9 13.46 2.08 13.31
C ALA A 9 13.83 2.34 14.79
N SER A 10 14.55 1.44 15.45
CA SER A 10 15.03 1.59 16.84
C SER A 10 16.53 1.88 16.93
N LYS A 11 17.27 1.86 15.81
CA LYS A 11 18.74 2.07 15.79
C LYS A 11 19.17 3.52 15.97
N SER A 12 18.28 4.48 15.73
CA SER A 12 18.57 5.91 15.94
C SER A 12 17.95 6.40 17.25
N SER A 13 18.67 7.26 17.97
CA SER A 13 18.18 7.93 19.18
C SER A 13 17.48 9.26 18.91
N ASP A 14 17.45 9.73 17.65
CA ASP A 14 16.90 11.04 17.29
C ASP A 14 15.42 10.93 16.88
N PHE A 15 14.55 11.17 17.85
CA PHE A 15 13.11 11.01 17.72
C PHE A 15 12.43 12.38 17.78
N HIS A 16 12.01 12.89 16.62
CA HIS A 16 11.09 14.04 16.54
C HIS A 16 9.60 13.61 16.64
N VAL A 17 9.35 12.31 16.73
CA VAL A 17 8.05 11.65 16.84
C VAL A 17 8.11 10.55 17.90
N ASP A 18 6.97 10.05 18.37
CA ASP A 18 6.92 8.95 19.33
C ASP A 18 7.68 7.71 18.83
N SER A 19 8.29 6.95 19.75
CA SER A 19 8.99 5.71 19.40
C SER A 19 8.05 4.71 18.72
N ILE A 20 8.61 3.82 17.89
CA ILE A 20 7.82 2.79 17.19
C ILE A 20 7.07 1.89 18.18
N ASP A 21 7.68 1.53 19.31
CA ASP A 21 7.03 0.71 20.34
C ASP A 21 5.78 1.39 20.89
N LYS A 22 5.87 2.68 21.22
CA LYS A 22 4.73 3.46 21.72
C LYS A 22 3.61 3.57 20.69
N GLN A 23 3.96 3.80 19.42
CA GLN A 23 2.97 3.83 18.35
C GLN A 23 2.30 2.47 18.15
N LEU A 24 3.05 1.36 18.22
CA LEU A 24 2.51 0.01 18.12
C LEU A 24 1.61 -0.35 19.31
N ASP A 25 1.95 0.09 20.52
CA ASP A 25 1.10 -0.14 21.70
C ASP A 25 -0.22 0.62 21.61
N ILE A 26 -0.19 1.86 21.12
CA ILE A 26 -1.42 2.62 20.82
C ILE A 26 -2.27 1.86 19.78
N ILE A 27 -1.65 1.36 18.71
CA ILE A 27 -2.35 0.57 17.68
C ILE A 27 -2.97 -0.70 18.29
N LYS A 28 -2.25 -1.42 19.16
CA LYS A 28 -2.76 -2.60 19.85
C LYS A 28 -3.95 -2.25 20.74
N LEU A 29 -3.87 -1.15 21.50
CA LEU A 29 -4.97 -0.68 22.35
C LEU A 29 -6.21 -0.39 21.50
N TYR A 30 -6.07 0.35 20.39
CA TYR A 30 -7.19 0.57 19.46
C TYR A 30 -7.76 -0.75 18.90
N ALA A 31 -6.90 -1.71 18.59
CA ALA A 31 -7.32 -3.02 18.09
C ALA A 31 -8.05 -3.87 19.16
N LEU A 32 -7.67 -3.72 20.43
CA LEU A 32 -8.26 -4.41 21.58
C LEU A 32 -9.56 -3.75 22.06
N ASP A 33 -9.63 -2.43 22.11
CA ASP A 33 -10.83 -1.66 22.46
C ASP A 33 -11.95 -1.90 21.44
N ALA A 34 -11.60 -2.07 20.17
CA ALA A 34 -12.52 -2.48 19.13
C ALA A 34 -12.98 -3.95 19.25
N ARG A 35 -12.41 -4.74 20.18
CA ARG A 35 -12.86 -6.11 20.51
C ARG A 35 -13.65 -6.17 21.81
N SER A 36 -13.39 -5.28 22.77
CA SER A 36 -14.03 -5.30 24.10
C SER A 36 -15.43 -4.71 24.13
N GLY A 37 -15.83 -3.89 23.14
CA GLY A 37 -17.24 -3.53 22.92
C GLY A 37 -17.93 -2.76 24.04
N GLU A 38 -17.21 -2.27 25.05
CA GLU A 38 -17.78 -1.54 26.17
C GLU A 38 -17.28 -0.08 26.18
N HIS A 39 -18.24 0.84 26.27
CA HIS A 39 -18.08 2.30 26.40
C HIS A 39 -17.60 3.06 25.16
N TYR A 40 -18.53 3.40 24.25
CA TYR A 40 -18.71 4.73 23.61
C TYR A 40 -19.69 4.57 22.43
N ALA A 41 -20.96 4.27 22.76
CA ALA A 41 -22.05 4.28 21.81
C ALA A 41 -22.51 5.73 21.56
N ASN A 42 -21.97 6.42 20.54
CA ASN A 42 -22.71 7.54 19.93
C ASN A 42 -22.35 7.92 18.47
N THR A 43 -21.63 7.07 17.74
CA THR A 43 -21.50 7.19 16.29
C THR A 43 -21.70 5.81 15.67
N GLY A 44 -22.67 5.66 14.77
CA GLY A 44 -23.28 4.39 14.32
C GLY A 44 -22.40 3.36 13.59
N SER A 45 -21.12 3.21 13.95
CA SER A 45 -20.24 2.13 13.51
C SER A 45 -19.77 1.35 14.74
N LYS A 46 -20.30 0.14 14.93
CA LYS A 46 -19.72 -0.83 15.88
C LYS A 46 -18.26 -1.03 15.45
N LYS A 47 -17.30 -0.49 16.21
CA LYS A 47 -15.87 -0.70 15.94
C LYS A 47 -15.59 -2.18 16.16
N LYS A 48 -15.41 -2.92 15.07
CA LYS A 48 -14.86 -4.28 15.10
C LYS A 48 -13.36 -4.16 15.19
N GLY A 49 -12.69 -5.09 15.87
CA GLY A 49 -11.22 -5.20 15.86
C GLY A 49 -10.66 -5.16 14.45
N LEU A 50 -9.34 -4.90 14.32
CA LEU A 50 -8.68 -4.81 13.02
C LEU A 50 -9.01 -6.03 12.14
N ILE A 51 -9.52 -5.76 10.94
CA ILE A 51 -9.85 -6.76 9.92
C ILE A 51 -8.95 -6.63 8.69
N PRO A 52 -8.82 -7.69 7.88
CA PRO A 52 -8.12 -7.60 6.61
C PRO A 52 -8.63 -6.43 5.74
N GLY A 53 -7.71 -5.62 5.23
CA GLY A 53 -7.99 -4.38 4.49
C GLY A 53 -7.93 -3.11 5.33
N ASP A 54 -7.94 -3.20 6.66
CA ASP A 54 -7.65 -2.05 7.52
C ASP A 54 -6.18 -1.62 7.36
N VAL A 55 -5.94 -0.32 7.50
CA VAL A 55 -4.61 0.29 7.40
C VAL A 55 -4.36 1.15 8.62
N VAL A 56 -3.21 0.93 9.27
CA VAL A 56 -2.71 1.77 10.36
C VAL A 56 -1.42 2.44 9.92
N ILE A 57 -1.13 3.63 10.46
CA ILE A 57 0.00 4.45 10.02
C ILE A 57 0.93 4.67 11.21
N THR A 58 2.22 4.49 10.97
CA THR A 58 3.28 4.90 11.90
C THR A 58 4.14 5.99 11.27
N LYS A 59 4.66 6.89 12.10
CA LYS A 59 5.49 8.03 11.70
C LYS A 59 6.93 7.82 12.14
N HIS A 60 7.87 8.25 11.31
CA HIS A 60 9.30 7.99 11.50
C HIS A 60 10.12 9.21 11.11
N SER A 61 10.99 9.68 12.01
CA SER A 61 11.97 10.74 11.71
C SER A 61 13.36 10.18 11.38
N ASN A 62 13.58 8.92 11.69
CA ASN A 62 14.89 8.27 11.70
C ASN A 62 15.09 7.27 10.55
N LEU A 63 14.07 7.04 9.72
CA LEU A 63 14.17 6.20 8.54
C LEU A 63 14.59 7.06 7.35
N CYS A 64 15.68 6.66 6.69
CA CYS A 64 16.29 7.43 5.61
C CYS A 64 15.43 7.61 4.35
N LEU A 65 14.46 6.73 4.12
CA LEU A 65 13.66 6.69 2.88
C LEU A 65 12.16 6.86 3.09
N ALA A 66 11.68 6.92 4.34
CA ALA A 66 10.25 6.98 4.62
C ALA A 66 9.95 7.74 5.91
N HIS A 67 9.04 8.72 5.84
CA HIS A 67 8.53 9.40 7.04
C HIS A 67 7.26 8.73 7.60
N LEU A 68 6.57 7.96 6.75
CA LEU A 68 5.30 7.31 7.07
C LEU A 68 5.35 5.89 6.56
N VAL A 69 4.88 4.95 7.39
CA VAL A 69 4.72 3.54 7.02
C VAL A 69 3.27 3.15 7.24
N PHE A 70 2.64 2.72 6.15
CA PHE A 70 1.29 2.18 6.11
C PHE A 70 1.35 0.67 6.35
N HIS A 71 0.83 0.22 7.49
CA HIS A 71 0.72 -1.18 7.84
C HIS A 71 -0.67 -1.66 7.47
N MET A 72 -0.75 -2.50 6.45
CA MET A 72 -2.00 -3.08 5.97
C MET A 72 -2.25 -4.43 6.63
N MET A 73 -3.46 -4.63 7.14
CA MET A 73 -3.90 -5.91 7.66
C MET A 73 -4.22 -6.85 6.49
N VAL A 74 -3.58 -8.00 6.46
CA VAL A 74 -3.72 -9.00 5.39
C VAL A 74 -4.04 -10.37 5.99
N ASP A 75 -4.68 -11.24 5.22
CA ASP A 75 -4.86 -12.66 5.54
C ASP A 75 -4.34 -13.53 4.38
N GLU A 76 -4.55 -14.85 4.49
CA GLU A 76 -4.09 -15.84 3.50
C GLU A 76 -4.70 -15.66 2.09
N SER A 77 -5.82 -14.94 1.96
CA SER A 77 -6.39 -14.61 0.65
C SER A 77 -5.48 -13.72 -0.18
N LEU A 78 -4.48 -13.08 0.45
CA LEU A 78 -3.38 -12.42 -0.26
C LEU A 78 -2.71 -13.37 -1.26
N TYR A 79 -2.54 -14.65 -0.93
CA TYR A 79 -1.86 -15.62 -1.80
C TYR A 79 -2.79 -16.28 -2.83
N SER A 80 -4.11 -16.03 -2.73
CA SER A 80 -5.09 -16.57 -3.68
C SER A 80 -4.82 -16.11 -5.11
N SER A 81 -4.95 -17.04 -6.06
CA SER A 81 -4.89 -16.76 -7.49
C SER A 81 -6.10 -15.98 -8.02
N ASP A 82 -7.19 -15.91 -7.24
CA ASP A 82 -8.49 -15.37 -7.69
C ASP A 82 -8.75 -13.93 -7.21
N MET A 83 -7.70 -13.28 -6.70
CA MET A 83 -7.75 -11.87 -6.33
C MET A 83 -8.15 -11.01 -7.54
N ASN A 84 -9.03 -10.03 -7.30
CA ASN A 84 -9.50 -9.09 -8.32
C ASN A 84 -9.55 -7.66 -7.77
N SER A 85 -10.02 -6.70 -8.59
CA SER A 85 -10.02 -5.26 -8.25
C SER A 85 -10.89 -4.88 -7.06
N ARG A 86 -11.85 -5.73 -6.66
CA ARG A 86 -12.71 -5.53 -5.48
C ARG A 86 -12.13 -6.13 -4.21
N HIS A 87 -10.97 -6.79 -4.28
CA HIS A 87 -10.34 -7.39 -3.12
C HIS A 87 -9.97 -6.30 -2.11
N TYR A 88 -10.23 -6.55 -0.83
CA TYR A 88 -10.09 -5.55 0.23
C TYR A 88 -8.64 -5.01 0.34
N ILE A 89 -7.61 -5.83 0.07
CA ILE A 89 -6.20 -5.41 -0.01
C ILE A 89 -5.98 -4.39 -1.14
N ILE A 90 -6.61 -4.59 -2.31
CA ILE A 90 -6.52 -3.65 -3.43
C ILE A 90 -7.25 -2.34 -3.10
N LEU A 91 -8.41 -2.43 -2.46
CA LEU A 91 -9.15 -1.24 -2.02
C LEU A 91 -8.42 -0.49 -0.89
N ALA A 92 -7.65 -1.19 -0.05
CA ALA A 92 -6.79 -0.57 0.95
C ALA A 92 -5.69 0.28 0.30
N ILE A 93 -5.11 -0.16 -0.82
CA ILE A 93 -4.17 0.66 -1.61
C ILE A 93 -4.84 1.95 -2.10
N ARG A 94 -6.08 1.87 -2.61
CA ARG A 94 -6.87 3.04 -3.00
C ARG A 94 -7.03 4.03 -1.84
N ASN A 95 -7.30 3.52 -0.64
CA ASN A 95 -7.46 4.35 0.55
C ASN A 95 -6.14 4.99 0.99
N ILE A 96 -5.02 4.25 0.95
CA ILE A 96 -3.66 4.79 1.20
C ILE A 96 -3.37 5.93 0.23
N MET A 97 -3.64 5.70 -1.05
CA MET A 97 -3.50 6.69 -2.12
C MET A 97 -4.33 7.95 -1.87
N LYS A 98 -5.59 7.80 -1.42
CA LYS A 98 -6.44 8.93 -1.03
C LYS A 98 -5.88 9.69 0.18
N VAL A 99 -5.37 8.98 1.18
CA VAL A 99 -4.68 9.59 2.33
C VAL A 99 -3.47 10.37 1.84
N CYS A 100 -2.69 9.84 0.90
CA CYS A 100 -1.53 10.55 0.37
C CYS A 100 -1.91 11.91 -0.24
N CYS A 101 -2.96 11.95 -1.07
CA CYS A 101 -3.47 13.20 -1.64
C CYS A 101 -4.02 14.17 -0.59
N SER A 102 -4.68 13.65 0.46
CA SER A 102 -5.32 14.48 1.49
C SER A 102 -4.33 15.13 2.46
N TYR A 103 -3.11 14.58 2.55
CA TYR A 103 -2.08 14.98 3.53
C TYR A 103 -0.75 15.35 2.87
N ASP A 104 -0.76 15.75 1.59
CA ASP A 104 0.40 16.21 0.84
C ASP A 104 1.59 15.23 0.81
N ILE A 105 1.31 13.94 0.87
CA ILE A 105 2.33 12.90 0.71
C ILE A 105 2.59 12.74 -0.78
N THR A 106 3.72 13.29 -1.24
CA THR A 106 4.05 13.38 -2.66
C THR A 106 4.79 12.18 -3.22
N THR A 107 5.32 11.30 -2.35
CA THR A 107 6.02 10.06 -2.74
C THR A 107 5.41 8.86 -2.04
N LEU A 108 5.00 7.85 -2.80
CA LEU A 108 4.48 6.58 -2.29
C LEU A 108 5.23 5.42 -2.93
N THR A 109 5.65 4.45 -2.12
CA THR A 109 6.24 3.19 -2.58
C THR A 109 5.28 2.04 -2.29
N ILE A 110 4.99 1.21 -3.30
CA ILE A 110 4.08 0.07 -3.19
C ILE A 110 4.85 -1.23 -3.51
N PRO A 111 4.81 -2.26 -2.65
CA PRO A 111 5.27 -3.60 -3.01
C PRO A 111 4.40 -4.16 -4.12
N LEU A 112 4.96 -4.31 -5.33
CA LEU A 112 4.21 -4.67 -6.53
C LEU A 112 3.48 -6.02 -6.40
N LEU A 113 4.10 -6.96 -5.70
CA LEU A 113 3.55 -8.29 -5.44
C LEU A 113 2.80 -8.38 -4.10
N LEU A 114 2.65 -7.25 -3.40
CA LEU A 114 1.98 -7.15 -2.09
C LEU A 114 2.64 -8.01 -0.99
N GLY A 115 3.89 -8.41 -1.21
CA GLY A 115 4.76 -9.14 -0.28
C GLY A 115 6.19 -8.63 -0.38
N HIS A 116 6.99 -8.92 0.65
CA HIS A 116 8.41 -8.51 0.74
C HIS A 116 9.39 -9.62 0.36
N GLU A 117 8.98 -10.87 0.51
CA GLU A 117 9.80 -12.06 0.27
C GLU A 117 9.13 -12.92 -0.80
N MET A 118 9.97 -13.61 -1.57
CA MET A 118 9.49 -14.64 -2.49
C MET A 118 9.09 -15.88 -1.69
N THR A 119 7.90 -16.42 -1.97
CA THR A 119 7.44 -17.69 -1.43
C THR A 119 7.29 -18.72 -2.54
N GLU A 120 7.22 -20.01 -2.19
CA GLU A 120 7.10 -21.10 -3.18
C GLU A 120 5.84 -20.97 -4.06
N ASN A 121 4.79 -20.33 -3.54
CA ASN A 121 3.53 -20.12 -4.24
C ASN A 121 3.62 -19.01 -5.32
N MET A 122 4.68 -18.20 -5.32
CA MET A 122 4.87 -17.08 -6.24
C MET A 122 5.52 -17.51 -7.56
N THR A 123 4.83 -18.36 -8.31
CA THR A 123 5.27 -18.75 -9.66
C THR A 123 5.34 -17.54 -10.59
N VAL A 124 6.02 -17.70 -11.74
CA VAL A 124 6.07 -16.66 -12.78
C VAL A 124 4.67 -16.18 -13.17
N GLN A 125 3.73 -17.10 -13.41
CA GLN A 125 2.36 -16.72 -13.77
C GLN A 125 1.65 -15.97 -12.63
N TRP A 126 1.86 -16.38 -11.38
CA TRP A 126 1.29 -15.69 -10.22
C TRP A 126 1.83 -14.26 -10.13
N CYS A 127 3.15 -14.08 -10.25
CA CYS A 127 3.81 -12.76 -10.21
C CYS A 127 3.27 -11.83 -11.30
N THR A 128 3.21 -12.32 -12.54
CA THR A 128 2.70 -11.55 -13.68
C THR A 128 1.24 -11.15 -13.49
N LYS A 129 0.35 -12.09 -13.11
CA LYS A 129 -1.07 -11.81 -12.87
C LYS A 129 -1.26 -10.81 -11.73
N ARG A 130 -0.50 -10.97 -10.65
CA ARG A 130 -0.55 -10.10 -9.47
C ARG A 130 -0.11 -8.68 -9.80
N ALA A 131 1.05 -8.54 -10.43
CA ALA A 131 1.59 -7.26 -10.83
C ALA A 131 0.64 -6.54 -11.79
N GLU A 132 0.12 -7.25 -12.80
CA GLU A 132 -0.83 -6.67 -13.75
C GLU A 132 -2.08 -6.12 -13.06
N LEU A 133 -2.65 -6.88 -12.11
CA LEU A 133 -3.80 -6.45 -11.33
C LEU A 133 -3.48 -5.19 -10.51
N VAL A 134 -2.38 -5.19 -9.75
CA VAL A 134 -1.98 -4.05 -8.92
C VAL A 134 -1.75 -2.81 -9.78
N LEU A 135 -0.97 -2.93 -10.87
CA LEU A 135 -0.67 -1.81 -11.78
C LEU A 135 -1.93 -1.24 -12.43
N LYS A 136 -2.85 -2.09 -12.91
CA LYS A 136 -4.12 -1.64 -13.51
C LYS A 136 -5.01 -0.92 -12.50
N CYS A 137 -5.15 -1.48 -11.29
CA CYS A 137 -5.95 -0.84 -10.23
C CYS A 137 -5.35 0.50 -9.82
N VAL A 138 -4.03 0.55 -9.60
CA VAL A 138 -3.32 1.77 -9.25
C VAL A 138 -3.44 2.84 -10.35
N LYS A 139 -3.31 2.46 -11.64
CA LYS A 139 -3.62 3.37 -12.76
C LYS A 139 -5.05 3.91 -12.69
N GLY A 140 -6.03 3.04 -12.44
CA GLY A 140 -7.42 3.44 -12.27
C GLY A 140 -7.59 4.45 -11.13
N PHE A 141 -6.96 4.19 -9.99
CA PHE A 141 -7.00 5.09 -8.83
C PHE A 141 -6.32 6.43 -9.12
N MET A 142 -5.22 6.47 -9.86
CA MET A 142 -4.58 7.72 -10.30
C MET A 142 -5.51 8.57 -11.18
N ILE A 143 -6.30 7.93 -12.03
CA ILE A 143 -7.32 8.64 -12.82
C ILE A 143 -8.41 9.19 -11.89
N GLU A 144 -8.88 8.38 -10.93
CA GLU A 144 -9.85 8.81 -9.92
C GLU A 144 -9.34 9.96 -9.03
N MET A 145 -8.04 10.00 -8.71
CA MET A 145 -7.43 11.04 -7.85
C MET A 145 -7.71 12.46 -8.32
N THR A 146 -7.75 12.67 -9.65
CA THR A 146 -8.07 13.98 -10.23
C THR A 146 -9.41 14.53 -9.73
N SER A 147 -10.33 13.65 -9.30
CA SER A 147 -11.64 14.00 -8.75
C SER A 147 -11.67 14.12 -7.22
N TRP A 148 -10.65 13.65 -6.50
CA TRP A 148 -10.65 13.65 -5.02
C TRP A 148 -10.31 15.03 -4.41
N GLY A 149 -9.62 15.88 -5.16
CA GLY A 149 -9.02 17.11 -4.63
C GLY A 149 -7.82 16.81 -3.72
N GLY A 150 -7.10 17.86 -3.32
CA GLY A 150 -5.84 17.74 -2.58
C GLY A 150 -4.61 17.77 -3.48
N SER A 151 -3.47 17.34 -2.96
CA SER A 151 -2.20 17.37 -3.68
C SER A 151 -2.02 16.14 -4.57
N GLU A 152 -1.36 16.35 -5.70
CA GLU A 152 -1.02 15.28 -6.63
C GLU A 152 0.14 14.45 -6.08
N LEU A 153 0.03 13.13 -6.25
CA LEU A 153 1.14 12.22 -6.00
C LEU A 153 2.20 12.44 -7.09
N LYS A 154 3.34 13.03 -6.73
CA LYS A 154 4.41 13.39 -7.68
C LYS A 154 5.28 12.20 -8.08
N ASN A 155 5.48 11.27 -7.16
CA ASN A 155 6.33 10.10 -7.37
C ASN A 155 5.63 8.85 -6.84
N LEU A 156 5.46 7.87 -7.71
CA LEU A 156 4.90 6.57 -7.37
C LEU A 156 5.91 5.50 -7.76
N GLN A 157 6.36 4.74 -6.78
CA GLN A 157 7.40 3.73 -6.93
C GLN A 157 6.82 2.35 -6.69
N PHE A 158 7.27 1.40 -7.49
CA PHE A 158 6.98 -0.02 -7.29
C PHE A 158 8.25 -0.75 -6.94
N VAL A 159 8.20 -1.56 -5.89
CA VAL A 159 9.31 -2.42 -5.48
C VAL A 159 8.91 -3.88 -5.59
N VAL A 160 9.87 -4.73 -5.93
CA VAL A 160 9.69 -6.19 -6.00
C VAL A 160 10.44 -6.85 -4.84
N PRO A 161 10.01 -8.05 -4.41
CA PRO A 161 10.73 -8.83 -3.40
C PRO A 161 12.19 -9.09 -3.76
N LYS A 162 13.05 -9.19 -2.75
CA LYS A 162 14.41 -9.70 -2.92
C LYS A 162 14.36 -11.16 -3.39
N GLY A 163 15.25 -11.54 -4.30
CA GLY A 163 15.35 -12.91 -4.81
C GLY A 163 14.44 -13.20 -6.02
N ILE A 164 13.72 -12.21 -6.54
CA ILE A 164 13.04 -12.35 -7.84
C ILE A 164 14.08 -12.59 -8.95
N SER A 165 13.77 -13.47 -9.91
CA SER A 165 14.67 -13.70 -11.04
C SER A 165 14.70 -12.49 -11.95
N GLU A 166 15.84 -12.26 -12.62
CA GLU A 166 16.03 -11.14 -13.54
C GLU A 166 15.03 -11.18 -14.71
N GLU A 167 14.73 -12.39 -15.20
CA GLU A 167 13.72 -12.59 -16.25
C GLU A 167 12.33 -12.10 -15.82
N VAL A 168 11.87 -12.50 -14.63
CA VAL A 168 10.57 -12.06 -14.11
C VAL A 168 10.61 -10.56 -13.86
N PHE A 169 11.67 -10.03 -13.27
CA PHE A 169 11.83 -8.59 -13.07
C PHE A 169 11.69 -7.80 -14.37
N ASN A 170 12.39 -8.22 -15.43
CA ASN A 170 12.32 -7.57 -16.75
C ASN A 170 10.91 -7.66 -17.35
N SER A 171 10.23 -8.79 -17.18
CA SER A 171 8.82 -8.94 -17.59
C SER A 171 7.90 -7.96 -16.84
N LEU A 172 8.06 -7.82 -15.52
CA LEU A 172 7.27 -6.86 -14.73
C LEU A 172 7.60 -5.40 -15.09
N ALA A 173 8.88 -5.10 -15.32
CA ALA A 173 9.34 -3.75 -15.69
C ALA A 173 8.79 -3.31 -17.05
N THR A 174 8.72 -4.21 -18.03
CA THR A 174 8.14 -3.92 -19.35
C THR A 174 6.62 -3.78 -19.33
N MET A 175 5.96 -4.39 -18.35
CA MET A 175 4.51 -4.27 -18.15
C MET A 175 4.11 -2.84 -17.71
N LEU A 176 4.95 -2.18 -16.91
CA LEU A 176 4.68 -0.84 -16.39
C LEU A 176 4.37 0.20 -17.50
N PRO A 177 5.26 0.45 -18.49
CA PRO A 177 4.96 1.41 -19.56
C PRO A 177 3.80 0.95 -20.46
N SER A 178 3.60 -0.36 -20.62
CA SER A 178 2.48 -0.90 -21.39
C SER A 178 1.14 -0.54 -20.74
N ILE A 179 1.00 -0.75 -19.42
CA ILE A 179 -0.22 -0.43 -18.67
C ILE A 179 -0.41 1.07 -18.57
N PHE A 180 0.64 1.84 -18.25
CA PHE A 180 0.54 3.28 -18.01
C PHE A 180 0.57 4.13 -19.28
N ARG A 181 0.57 3.50 -20.46
CA ARG A 181 0.48 4.22 -21.74
C ARG A 181 -0.75 5.14 -21.75
N VAL A 182 -0.50 6.42 -22.03
CA VAL A 182 -1.53 7.41 -22.31
C VAL A 182 -1.88 7.29 -23.79
N SER A 183 -3.16 7.14 -24.10
CA SER A 183 -3.63 7.14 -25.49
C SER A 183 -3.41 8.54 -26.07
N ASN A 184 -2.66 8.64 -27.17
CA ASN A 184 -2.56 9.92 -27.89
C ASN A 184 -3.95 10.24 -28.47
N PRO A 185 -4.60 11.35 -28.09
CA PRO A 185 -5.85 11.74 -28.71
C PRO A 185 -5.61 12.02 -30.19
N LEU A 186 -6.47 11.49 -31.06
CA LEU A 186 -6.48 11.84 -32.48
C LEU A 186 -6.87 13.32 -32.60
N VAL A 187 -5.92 14.18 -32.96
CA VAL A 187 -6.22 15.58 -33.23
C VAL A 187 -6.91 15.67 -34.60
N PHE A 188 -8.22 15.89 -34.59
CA PHE A 188 -8.99 16.15 -35.81
C PHE A 188 -8.54 17.49 -36.39
N LYS A 189 -7.79 17.46 -37.50
CA LYS A 189 -7.52 18.66 -38.31
C LYS A 189 -8.71 18.87 -39.24
N ALA A 190 -9.58 19.81 -38.89
CA ALA A 190 -10.57 20.32 -39.85
C ALA A 190 -9.82 20.99 -41.00
N LYS A 191 -10.18 20.62 -42.24
CA LYS A 191 -9.67 21.24 -43.47
C LYS A 191 -10.33 22.59 -43.70
#